data_AF-A0A135RX66-F1
#
_entry.id   AF-A0A135RX66-F1
#
_cell.length_a   1.000
_cell.length_b   1.000
_cell.length_c   1.000
_cell.angle_alpha   90.00
_cell.angle_beta   90.00
_cell.angle_gamma   90.00
#
_symmetry.space_group_name_H-M   'P 1'
#
loop_
_entity.id
_entity.type
_entity.pdbx_description
1 polymer ?
#
loop_
_entity_poly.entity_id
_entity_poly.type
_entity_poly.pdbx_seq_one_letter_code
_entity_poly.pdbx_strand_id
1 'polypeptide(L)'
;MISLKLTLVAALAGLHPARAQNLIFDSGRSGPSLEVVHLYNDQWPTGVAVSSTGRRFSNYPGGLDPNNTNDGTNGKYTVAELFDNNIEKPYPSAEFNNPPGGAVNFTTTPPTGANYKNYLIGVQSVVIDSADRLWILDTGRVLTPQGVLVPASVGGAKLVGVNLTTNSVIKTIVFPNTVAYPDTYLNDVRFDLDPSLTSSGEGVAYITDSSSEGRTGLIVVDLGSGESWRHLDGSPYVQGDRQFLAFVWGRELYANQAGNRAGHLTFGADGIALGKDGKTLYFGGVGNRYLYSIPTERLRDNGPTSEIRAQAAVVTESQRGLSDGFETDTNGFIYHGNFEQNAINFFNPENGTDQVFLRDPRINWADTVSPVSF
;
A
#
# COMPACT_ATOMS: atom_id res chain seq x y z
N MET A 1 -40.28 11.83 11.37
CA MET A 1 -40.08 13.29 11.19
C MET A 1 -39.72 13.89 12.54
N ILE A 2 -38.45 14.22 12.76
CA ILE A 2 -38.02 14.84 14.02
C ILE A 2 -38.03 16.35 13.82
N SER A 3 -39.03 17.00 14.43
CA SER A 3 -39.10 18.46 14.57
C SER A 3 -38.53 18.81 15.93
N LEU A 4 -37.47 19.63 15.94
CA LEU A 4 -36.89 20.17 17.16
C LEU A 4 -37.69 21.44 17.54
N LYS A 5 -38.49 21.37 18.61
CA LYS A 5 -39.01 22.56 19.29
C LYS A 5 -38.51 22.56 20.73
N LEU A 6 -37.69 23.56 21.04
CA LEU A 6 -37.23 23.87 22.39
C LEU A 6 -38.39 24.55 23.12
N THR A 7 -38.84 23.99 24.24
CA THR A 7 -39.71 24.70 25.19
C THR A 7 -39.25 24.35 26.59
N LEU A 8 -38.73 25.36 27.28
CA LEU A 8 -38.27 25.24 28.66
C LEU A 8 -39.50 25.30 29.59
N VAL A 9 -39.81 24.18 30.24
CA VAL A 9 -40.74 24.15 31.37
C VAL A 9 -40.02 23.49 32.53
N ALA A 10 -39.75 24.28 33.57
CA ALA A 10 -39.21 23.77 34.82
C ALA A 10 -40.35 23.12 35.63
N ALA A 11 -40.24 21.81 35.84
CA ALA A 11 -41.02 21.08 36.83
C ALA A 11 -40.05 20.23 37.66
N LEU A 12 -39.88 20.59 38.94
CA LEU A 12 -39.24 19.70 39.91
C LEU A 12 -40.19 18.53 40.20
N ALA A 13 -39.78 17.33 39.82
CA ALA A 13 -40.43 16.09 40.23
C ALA A 13 -39.37 15.05 40.65
N GLY A 14 -39.67 14.37 41.76
CA GLY A 14 -38.87 13.41 42.52
C GLY A 14 -37.71 12.68 41.83
N LEU A 15 -36.55 12.75 42.48
CA LEU A 15 -35.41 11.86 42.26
C LEU A 15 -35.80 10.42 42.55
N HIS A 16 -36.16 9.67 41.50
CA HIS A 16 -35.76 8.28 41.46
C HIS A 16 -34.30 8.23 40.98
N PRO A 17 -33.39 7.48 41.63
CA PRO A 17 -32.13 7.15 41.00
C PRO A 17 -32.49 6.30 39.79
N ALA A 18 -32.66 6.93 38.64
CA ALA A 18 -32.53 6.25 37.38
C ALA A 18 -31.16 5.55 37.47
N ARG A 19 -31.15 4.22 37.53
CA ARG A 19 -29.95 3.48 37.14
C ARG A 19 -29.56 4.11 35.82
N ALA A 20 -28.41 4.79 35.78
CA ALA A 20 -27.87 5.29 34.52
C ALA A 20 -27.99 4.12 33.55
N GLN A 21 -28.76 4.30 32.48
CA GLN A 21 -28.72 3.33 31.40
C GLN A 21 -27.25 3.25 31.06
N ASN A 22 -26.63 2.08 31.29
CA ASN A 22 -25.33 1.82 30.73
C ASN A 22 -25.56 1.89 29.23
N LEU A 23 -25.34 3.08 28.65
CA LEU A 23 -25.23 3.23 27.21
C LEU A 23 -24.14 2.24 26.84
N ILE A 24 -24.53 1.18 26.12
CA ILE A 24 -23.58 0.22 25.57
C ILE A 24 -22.75 1.04 24.59
N PHE A 25 -21.52 1.37 24.99
CA PHE A 25 -20.55 1.99 24.11
C PHE A 25 -19.64 0.88 23.59
N ASP A 26 -19.31 0.96 22.30
CA ASP A 26 -18.38 0.02 21.68
C ASP A 26 -16.98 0.24 22.29
N SER A 27 -16.53 -0.70 23.13
CA SER A 27 -15.20 -0.65 23.72
C SER A 27 -14.08 -0.90 22.70
N GLY A 28 -14.44 -1.32 21.48
CA GLY A 28 -13.58 -1.35 20.30
C GLY A 28 -12.36 -2.28 20.39
N ARG A 29 -12.26 -3.15 21.41
CA ARG A 29 -11.08 -3.99 21.65
C ARG A 29 -11.40 -5.48 21.61
N SER A 30 -10.65 -6.23 20.82
CA SER A 30 -10.70 -7.69 20.73
C SER A 30 -9.39 -8.24 20.17
N GLY A 31 -9.00 -9.46 20.52
CA GLY A 31 -7.77 -10.07 20.05
C GLY A 31 -6.52 -9.72 20.88
N PRO A 32 -5.32 -9.93 20.33
CA PRO A 32 -4.05 -9.67 21.03
C PRO A 32 -3.85 -8.20 21.45
N SER A 33 -2.98 -7.94 22.43
CA SER A 33 -2.63 -6.57 22.79
C SER A 33 -1.62 -5.97 21.81
N LEU A 34 -1.82 -4.70 21.44
CA LEU A 34 -0.83 -3.95 20.65
C LEU A 34 0.34 -3.47 21.52
N GLU A 35 1.54 -3.67 20.99
CA GLU A 35 2.77 -3.05 21.47
C GLU A 35 3.17 -1.91 20.52
N VAL A 36 3.60 -0.78 21.08
CA VAL A 36 4.14 0.34 20.29
C VAL A 36 5.61 0.08 20.07
N VAL A 37 5.99 -0.14 18.81
CA VAL A 37 7.37 -0.45 18.41
C VAL A 37 8.15 0.79 17.97
N HIS A 38 7.47 1.73 17.31
CA HIS A 38 8.06 2.97 16.79
C HIS A 38 7.01 4.07 16.68
N LEU A 39 7.41 5.33 16.86
CA LEU A 39 6.58 6.52 16.64
C LEU A 39 7.24 7.42 15.60
N TYR A 40 6.51 7.72 14.52
CA TYR A 40 6.94 8.65 13.48
C TYR A 40 6.56 10.08 13.89
N ASN A 41 7.55 10.98 13.90
CA ASN A 41 7.36 12.35 14.39
C ASN A 41 7.59 13.44 13.34
N ASP A 42 8.15 13.10 12.17
CA ASP A 42 8.50 14.07 11.13
C ASP A 42 7.78 13.76 9.80
N GLN A 43 8.11 12.63 9.17
CA GLN A 43 7.52 12.23 7.89
C GLN A 43 6.41 11.20 8.08
N TRP A 44 5.35 11.29 7.27
CA TRP A 44 4.22 10.36 7.30
C TRP A 44 4.56 9.09 6.49
N PRO A 45 4.58 7.89 7.11
CA PRO A 45 4.94 6.65 6.42
C PRO A 45 3.72 5.94 5.81
N THR A 46 3.98 5.02 4.90
CA THR A 46 2.98 4.02 4.44
C THR A 46 3.44 2.59 4.73
N GLY A 47 4.64 2.22 4.26
CA GLY A 47 5.18 0.87 4.44
C GLY A 47 6.01 0.66 5.70
N VAL A 48 6.02 -0.58 6.17
CA VAL A 48 6.99 -1.10 7.15
C VAL A 48 7.45 -2.49 6.71
N ALA A 49 8.74 -2.76 6.86
CA ALA A 49 9.32 -4.07 6.59
C ALA A 49 10.31 -4.46 7.69
N VAL A 50 10.31 -5.74 8.07
CA VAL A 50 11.17 -6.27 9.14
C VAL A 50 12.01 -7.42 8.60
N SER A 51 13.33 -7.32 8.74
CA SER A 51 14.27 -8.35 8.35
C SER A 51 14.31 -9.52 9.33
N SER A 52 14.87 -10.64 8.90
CA SER A 52 15.09 -11.83 9.74
C SER A 52 16.01 -11.56 10.95
N THR A 53 16.82 -10.50 10.87
CA THR A 53 17.73 -10.07 11.95
C THR A 53 17.12 -8.99 12.86
N GLY A 54 15.85 -8.63 12.65
CA GLY A 54 15.13 -7.63 13.44
C GLY A 54 15.37 -6.17 13.02
N ARG A 55 16.16 -5.91 11.96
CA ARG A 55 16.23 -4.57 11.34
C ARG A 55 14.88 -4.20 10.77
N ARG A 56 14.48 -2.94 10.94
CA ARG A 56 13.16 -2.40 10.55
C ARG A 56 13.35 -1.26 9.56
N PHE A 57 12.47 -1.18 8.57
CA PHE A 57 12.52 -0.16 7.52
C PHE A 57 11.14 0.40 7.27
N SER A 58 11.07 1.67 6.90
CA SER A 58 9.85 2.31 6.41
C SER A 58 10.12 3.19 5.21
N ASN A 59 9.07 3.46 4.45
CA ASN A 59 9.07 4.44 3.39
C ASN A 59 8.09 5.58 3.65
N TYR A 60 8.36 6.71 2.99
CA TYR A 60 7.64 7.97 3.11
C TYR A 60 7.32 8.47 1.70
N PRO A 61 6.07 8.31 1.24
CA PRO A 61 5.73 8.61 -0.15
C PRO A 61 5.55 10.11 -0.37
N GLY A 62 6.44 10.71 -1.18
CA GLY A 62 6.25 12.07 -1.69
C GLY A 62 5.03 12.20 -2.61
N GLY A 63 4.49 11.09 -3.12
CA GLY A 63 3.29 11.06 -3.96
C GLY A 63 1.97 11.28 -3.20
N LEU A 64 1.95 11.12 -1.88
CA LEU A 64 0.74 11.27 -1.05
C LEU A 64 0.82 12.44 -0.06
N ASP A 65 2.02 12.82 0.39
CA ASP A 65 2.24 13.99 1.25
C ASP A 65 3.36 14.88 0.70
N PRO A 66 3.08 16.15 0.35
CA PRO A 66 4.12 17.06 -0.14
C PRO A 66 5.23 17.34 0.89
N ASN A 67 4.99 17.10 2.19
CA ASN A 67 6.03 17.20 3.23
C ASN A 67 7.07 16.08 3.14
N ASN A 68 6.76 15.00 2.42
CA ASN A 68 7.70 13.92 2.11
C ASN A 68 8.50 14.18 0.83
N THR A 69 8.16 15.18 0.03
CA THR A 69 8.87 15.46 -1.23
C THR A 69 10.25 16.03 -0.96
N ASN A 70 11.29 15.31 -1.41
CA ASN A 70 12.66 15.80 -1.39
C ASN A 70 12.88 16.88 -2.48
N ASP A 71 13.38 18.05 -2.08
CA ASP A 71 13.71 19.16 -3.00
C ASP A 71 15.22 19.31 -3.28
N GLY A 72 16.02 18.34 -2.83
CA GLY A 72 17.47 18.31 -2.91
C GLY A 72 18.19 19.02 -1.76
N THR A 73 17.46 19.76 -0.91
CA THR A 73 18.04 20.62 0.13
C THR A 73 17.35 20.52 1.49
N ASN A 74 16.11 20.04 1.55
CA ASN A 74 15.27 19.99 2.75
C ASN A 74 15.55 18.80 3.69
N GLY A 75 16.48 17.91 3.32
CA GLY A 75 16.86 16.76 4.14
C GLY A 75 15.80 15.66 4.24
N LYS A 76 14.72 15.73 3.46
CA LYS A 76 13.70 14.68 3.41
C LYS A 76 14.24 13.45 2.69
N TYR A 77 13.82 12.28 3.12
CA TYR A 77 14.17 11.00 2.51
C TYR A 77 12.89 10.20 2.28
N THR A 78 12.94 9.22 1.39
CA THR A 78 11.76 8.41 1.05
C THR A 78 11.86 7.00 1.61
N VAL A 79 13.04 6.56 2.07
CA VAL A 79 13.22 5.31 2.82
C VAL A 79 14.17 5.52 3.99
N ALA A 80 13.84 4.93 5.14
CA ALA A 80 14.71 4.91 6.31
C ALA A 80 14.79 3.53 6.96
N GLU A 81 15.92 3.28 7.61
CA GLU A 81 16.04 2.27 8.66
C GLU A 81 15.62 2.87 10.00
N LEU A 82 14.84 2.08 10.75
CA LEU A 82 14.26 2.45 12.04
C LEU A 82 15.06 1.83 13.19
N PHE A 83 15.52 2.67 14.08
CA PHE A 83 16.28 2.31 15.27
C PHE A 83 15.46 2.59 16.54
N ASP A 84 15.94 2.06 17.66
CA ASP A 84 15.32 2.30 18.96
C ASP A 84 15.29 3.80 19.31
N ASN A 85 14.37 4.16 20.21
CA ASN A 85 14.08 5.54 20.60
C ASN A 85 13.59 6.42 19.45
N ASN A 86 12.89 5.84 18.47
CA ASN A 86 12.29 6.53 17.34
C ASN A 86 13.31 7.26 16.45
N ILE A 87 14.53 6.72 16.34
CA ILE A 87 15.58 7.28 15.48
C ILE A 87 15.43 6.69 14.08
N GLU A 88 15.51 7.56 13.08
CA GLU A 88 15.36 7.19 11.66
C GLU A 88 16.61 7.64 10.89
N LYS A 89 17.12 6.80 9.99
CA LYS A 89 18.25 7.16 9.11
C LYS A 89 17.95 6.81 7.65
N PRO A 90 18.22 7.70 6.69
CA PRO A 90 18.03 7.42 5.28
C PRO A 90 18.73 6.13 4.85
N TYR A 91 18.02 5.29 4.09
CA TYR A 91 18.50 3.97 3.65
C TYR A 91 18.24 3.77 2.14
N PRO A 92 19.15 3.14 1.37
CA PRO A 92 20.44 2.55 1.77
C PRO A 92 21.50 3.59 2.14
N SER A 93 21.33 4.84 1.71
CA SER A 93 22.19 5.95 2.10
C SER A 93 21.45 7.28 1.97
N ALA A 94 21.99 8.33 2.59
CA ALA A 94 21.51 9.69 2.40
C ALA A 94 21.67 10.15 0.95
N GLU A 95 22.75 9.75 0.27
CA GLU A 95 22.99 10.08 -1.14
C GLU A 95 21.91 9.48 -2.04
N PHE A 96 21.58 8.19 -1.86
CA PHE A 96 20.59 7.51 -2.69
C PHE A 96 19.17 8.07 -2.51
N ASN A 97 18.88 8.70 -1.36
CA ASN A 97 17.61 9.37 -1.08
C ASN A 97 17.56 10.84 -1.55
N ASN A 98 18.67 11.42 -2.02
CA ASN A 98 18.77 12.84 -2.33
C ASN A 98 19.08 13.09 -3.82
N PRO A 99 18.10 12.94 -4.72
CA PRO A 99 18.29 13.16 -6.16
C PRO A 99 18.79 14.58 -6.46
N PRO A 100 19.74 14.77 -7.40
CA PRO A 100 20.24 16.10 -7.75
C PRO A 100 19.14 17.02 -8.26
N GLY A 101 18.92 18.13 -7.57
CA GLY A 101 17.85 19.10 -7.88
C GLY A 101 16.46 18.70 -7.34
N GLY A 102 16.38 17.63 -6.54
CA GLY A 102 15.14 17.15 -5.94
C GLY A 102 14.39 16.12 -6.78
N ALA A 103 13.28 15.65 -6.22
CA ALA A 103 12.43 14.60 -6.81
C ALA A 103 11.51 15.11 -7.93
N VAL A 104 11.34 16.43 -8.08
CA VAL A 104 10.56 17.06 -9.16
C VAL A 104 11.48 17.62 -10.23
N ASN A 105 11.25 17.23 -11.48
CA ASN A 105 11.91 17.83 -12.64
C ASN A 105 11.11 19.02 -13.18
N PHE A 106 11.56 20.23 -12.83
CA PHE A 106 10.98 21.49 -13.32
C PHE A 106 11.49 21.93 -14.70
N THR A 107 12.37 21.18 -15.36
CA THR A 107 12.85 21.52 -16.71
C THR A 107 11.89 21.07 -17.81
N THR A 108 10.86 20.30 -17.48
CA THR A 108 9.79 19.87 -18.41
C THR A 108 8.54 20.71 -18.23
N THR A 109 7.72 20.82 -19.29
CA THR A 109 6.43 21.51 -19.25
C THR A 109 5.33 20.57 -19.78
N PRO A 110 4.41 20.07 -18.93
CA PRO A 110 4.36 20.27 -17.47
C PRO A 110 5.54 19.60 -16.73
N PRO A 111 5.79 19.97 -15.45
CA PRO A 111 6.77 19.29 -14.60
C PRO A 111 6.51 17.78 -14.50
N THR A 112 7.57 17.01 -14.33
CA THR A 112 7.54 15.53 -14.21
C THR A 112 8.27 15.10 -12.94
N GLY A 113 8.15 13.84 -12.55
CA GLY A 113 9.06 13.25 -11.57
C GLY A 113 10.48 13.19 -12.14
N ALA A 114 11.48 13.40 -11.29
CA ALA A 114 12.87 13.18 -11.68
C ALA A 114 13.08 11.72 -12.08
N ASN A 115 14.00 11.49 -13.02
CA ASN A 115 14.14 10.21 -13.71
C ASN A 115 15.48 9.52 -13.44
N TYR A 116 16.10 9.84 -12.31
CA TYR A 116 17.39 9.28 -11.96
C TYR A 116 17.25 7.81 -11.52
N LYS A 117 17.80 6.89 -12.30
CA LYS A 117 17.78 5.45 -11.98
C LYS A 117 18.59 5.07 -10.73
N ASN A 118 19.55 5.90 -10.34
CA ASN A 118 20.46 5.65 -9.21
C ASN A 118 20.09 6.48 -7.95
N TYR A 119 18.86 7.00 -7.90
CA TYR A 119 18.33 7.73 -6.75
C TYR A 119 16.86 7.37 -6.56
N LEU A 120 16.38 7.47 -5.34
CA LEU A 120 14.96 7.32 -5.02
C LEU A 120 14.23 8.63 -5.28
N ILE A 121 13.02 8.53 -5.82
CA ILE A 121 12.20 9.67 -6.24
C ILE A 121 10.96 9.76 -5.35
N GLY A 122 10.09 8.76 -5.38
CA GLY A 122 8.85 8.70 -4.59
C GLY A 122 8.48 7.26 -4.27
N VAL A 123 9.05 6.71 -3.20
CA VAL A 123 8.86 5.32 -2.80
C VAL A 123 7.52 5.14 -2.10
N GLN A 124 6.78 4.13 -2.55
CA GLN A 124 5.46 3.80 -2.04
C GLN A 124 5.44 2.52 -1.18
N SER A 125 6.31 1.55 -1.46
CA SER A 125 6.40 0.31 -0.69
C SER A 125 7.85 -0.14 -0.49
N VAL A 126 8.08 -0.74 0.68
CA VAL A 126 9.28 -1.47 1.04
C VAL A 126 8.90 -2.84 1.57
N VAL A 127 9.57 -3.88 1.09
CA VAL A 127 9.27 -5.28 1.45
C VAL A 127 10.57 -6.04 1.60
N ILE A 128 10.63 -6.93 2.59
CA ILE A 128 11.74 -7.87 2.76
C ILE A 128 11.31 -9.19 2.13
N ASP A 129 12.11 -9.72 1.20
CA ASP A 129 11.82 -11.03 0.62
C ASP A 129 12.34 -12.19 1.49
N SER A 130 12.00 -13.43 1.10
CA SER A 130 12.41 -14.63 1.84
C SER A 130 13.93 -14.91 1.80
N ALA A 131 14.71 -14.16 1.02
CA ALA A 131 16.16 -14.20 1.00
C ALA A 131 16.80 -13.10 1.87
N ASP A 132 16.01 -12.40 2.69
CA ASP A 132 16.40 -11.31 3.57
C ASP A 132 17.04 -10.11 2.83
N ARG A 133 16.48 -9.80 1.65
CA ARG A 133 16.82 -8.62 0.86
C ARG A 133 15.72 -7.58 1.00
N LEU A 134 16.09 -6.31 1.17
CA LEU A 134 15.12 -5.23 1.10
C LEU A 134 14.87 -4.87 -0.35
N TRP A 135 13.61 -4.86 -0.74
CA TRP A 135 13.14 -4.34 -2.01
C TRP A 135 12.38 -3.04 -1.80
N ILE A 136 12.67 -2.06 -2.64
CA ILE A 136 12.14 -0.71 -2.60
C ILE A 136 11.40 -0.45 -3.91
N LEU A 137 10.10 -0.22 -3.84
CA LEU A 137 9.25 0.07 -4.98
C LEU A 137 9.04 1.59 -5.13
N ASP A 138 9.64 2.16 -6.16
CA ASP A 138 9.61 3.59 -6.44
C ASP A 138 8.64 3.89 -7.58
N THR A 139 7.66 4.76 -7.30
CA THR A 139 6.66 5.17 -8.28
C THR A 139 7.25 6.09 -9.34
N GLY A 140 8.34 6.79 -9.04
CA GLY A 140 8.83 7.90 -9.85
C GLY A 140 7.93 9.13 -9.80
N ARG A 141 6.94 9.20 -8.90
CA ARG A 141 5.94 10.27 -8.78
C ARG A 141 5.98 10.90 -7.40
N VAL A 142 5.86 12.22 -7.38
CA VAL A 142 5.83 13.02 -6.15
C VAL A 142 4.88 14.21 -6.30
N LEU A 143 4.44 14.78 -5.20
CA LEU A 143 3.66 16.00 -5.19
C LEU A 143 4.59 17.21 -5.30
N THR A 144 4.20 18.20 -6.10
CA THR A 144 4.78 19.54 -6.01
C THR A 144 4.42 20.19 -4.67
N PRO A 145 5.07 21.30 -4.26
CA PRO A 145 4.67 22.06 -3.07
C PRO A 145 3.21 22.54 -3.09
N GLN A 146 2.58 22.59 -4.26
CA GLN A 146 1.17 22.94 -4.44
C GLN A 146 0.23 21.74 -4.38
N GLY A 147 0.74 20.54 -4.10
CA GLY A 147 -0.06 19.31 -4.02
C GLY A 147 -0.47 18.74 -5.37
N VAL A 148 0.29 19.03 -6.44
CA VAL A 148 0.04 18.44 -7.77
C VAL A 148 0.92 17.22 -7.95
N LEU A 149 0.31 16.06 -8.19
CA LEU A 149 1.04 14.82 -8.46
C LEU A 149 1.61 14.86 -9.87
N VAL A 150 2.94 14.88 -10.00
CA VAL A 150 3.59 14.91 -11.31
C VAL A 150 3.60 13.52 -11.96
N PRO A 151 3.51 13.42 -13.30
CA PRO A 151 3.66 12.16 -13.99
C PRO A 151 5.09 11.62 -13.86
N ALA A 152 5.22 10.29 -13.84
CA ALA A 152 6.51 9.63 -13.84
C ALA A 152 7.22 9.80 -15.20
N SER A 153 8.55 9.83 -15.15
CA SER A 153 9.43 9.78 -16.32
C SER A 153 10.18 8.45 -16.35
N VAL A 154 10.51 7.93 -17.54
CA VAL A 154 11.30 6.68 -17.66
C VAL A 154 12.64 6.83 -16.95
N GLY A 155 12.92 5.92 -16.02
CA GLY A 155 14.04 5.99 -15.07
C GLY A 155 13.61 6.29 -13.63
N GLY A 156 12.45 6.91 -13.44
CA GLY A 156 11.83 7.18 -12.14
C GLY A 156 11.21 5.93 -11.54
N ALA A 157 10.20 5.36 -12.24
CA ALA A 157 9.50 4.16 -11.82
C ALA A 157 10.41 2.92 -11.88
N LYS A 158 10.66 2.28 -10.74
CA LYS A 158 11.64 1.19 -10.62
C LYS A 158 11.46 0.35 -9.36
N LEU A 159 12.02 -0.85 -9.42
CA LEU A 159 12.19 -1.75 -8.28
C LEU A 159 13.68 -1.86 -7.95
N VAL A 160 14.06 -1.53 -6.71
CA VAL A 160 15.45 -1.52 -6.25
C VAL A 160 15.66 -2.58 -5.18
N GLY A 161 16.57 -3.51 -5.42
CA GLY A 161 16.98 -4.52 -4.45
C GLY A 161 18.24 -4.10 -3.70
N VAL A 162 18.23 -4.23 -2.38
CA VAL A 162 19.33 -3.87 -1.48
C VAL A 162 19.74 -5.08 -0.64
N ASN A 163 21.04 -5.37 -0.64
CA ASN A 163 21.60 -6.36 0.26
C ASN A 163 21.73 -5.77 1.67
N LEU A 164 21.06 -6.38 2.64
CA LEU A 164 21.05 -5.91 4.03
C LEU A 164 22.39 -6.13 4.76
N THR A 165 23.20 -7.11 4.35
CA THR A 165 24.51 -7.33 4.98
C THR A 165 25.50 -6.22 4.60
N THR A 166 25.49 -5.79 3.35
CA THR A 166 26.44 -4.78 2.82
C THR A 166 25.84 -3.38 2.72
N ASN A 167 24.54 -3.22 3.00
CA ASN A 167 23.77 -1.98 2.79
C ASN A 167 23.95 -1.38 1.39
N SER A 168 24.13 -2.24 0.39
CA SER A 168 24.45 -1.85 -0.98
C SER A 168 23.34 -2.25 -1.93
N VAL A 169 23.02 -1.38 -2.89
CA VAL A 169 22.10 -1.69 -3.98
C VAL A 169 22.71 -2.81 -4.84
N ILE A 170 21.95 -3.90 -5.01
CA ILE A 170 22.36 -5.07 -5.80
C ILE A 170 21.59 -5.19 -7.11
N LYS A 171 20.43 -4.53 -7.23
CA LYS A 171 19.61 -4.55 -8.44
C LYS A 171 18.82 -3.26 -8.56
N THR A 172 18.69 -2.75 -9.78
CA THR A 172 17.70 -1.73 -10.14
C THR A 172 17.02 -2.18 -11.43
N ILE A 173 15.72 -2.45 -11.36
CA ILE A 173 14.88 -2.78 -12.51
C ILE A 173 14.05 -1.55 -12.83
N VAL A 174 14.36 -0.86 -13.93
CA VAL A 174 13.60 0.30 -14.40
C VAL A 174 12.44 -0.20 -15.27
N PHE A 175 11.23 0.25 -14.98
CA PHE A 175 10.07 -0.15 -15.75
C PHE A 175 9.96 0.67 -17.05
N PRO A 176 9.74 0.03 -18.21
CA PRO A 176 9.45 0.74 -19.45
C PRO A 176 8.06 1.38 -19.37
N ASN A 177 7.82 2.41 -20.19
CA ASN A 177 6.53 3.10 -20.23
C ASN A 177 5.37 2.26 -20.83
N THR A 178 5.67 1.07 -21.33
CA THR A 178 4.68 0.05 -21.72
C THR A 178 4.20 -0.77 -20.51
N VAL A 179 4.88 -0.66 -19.37
CA VAL A 179 4.58 -1.38 -18.12
C VAL A 179 4.26 -0.42 -16.99
N ALA A 180 5.05 0.64 -16.78
CA ALA A 180 4.74 1.71 -15.85
C ALA A 180 4.46 2.98 -16.65
N TYR A 181 3.19 3.28 -16.88
CA TYR A 181 2.79 4.48 -17.61
C TYR A 181 3.12 5.74 -16.79
N PRO A 182 3.15 6.94 -17.41
CA PRO A 182 3.38 8.18 -16.66
C PRO A 182 2.37 8.43 -15.51
N ASP A 183 1.17 7.87 -15.63
CA ASP A 183 0.07 7.95 -14.66
C ASP A 183 -0.09 6.68 -13.79
N THR A 184 0.78 5.67 -13.95
CA THR A 184 0.85 4.52 -13.05
C THR A 184 1.21 4.98 -11.63
N TYR A 185 0.67 4.31 -10.62
CA TYR A 185 1.05 4.48 -9.23
C TYR A 185 1.33 3.10 -8.63
N LEU A 186 2.60 2.66 -8.73
CA LEU A 186 3.04 1.37 -8.21
C LEU A 186 2.86 1.34 -6.69
N ASN A 187 1.98 0.49 -6.16
CA ASN A 187 1.65 0.51 -4.74
C ASN A 187 2.44 -0.52 -3.94
N ASP A 188 2.08 -1.80 -4.07
CA ASP A 188 2.65 -2.87 -3.25
C ASP A 188 3.25 -4.00 -4.10
N VAL A 189 4.12 -4.83 -3.49
CA VAL A 189 4.88 -5.88 -4.19
C VAL A 189 5.05 -7.17 -3.37
N ARG A 190 4.82 -8.34 -3.98
CA ARG A 190 5.16 -9.64 -3.38
C ARG A 190 6.07 -10.46 -4.28
N PHE A 191 6.89 -11.30 -3.65
CA PHE A 191 7.98 -12.02 -4.32
C PHE A 191 7.76 -13.53 -4.25
N ASP A 192 7.91 -14.18 -5.41
CA ASP A 192 8.02 -15.64 -5.50
C ASP A 192 9.43 -15.98 -5.98
N LEU A 193 10.26 -16.49 -5.07
CA LEU A 193 11.67 -16.79 -5.33
C LEU A 193 11.89 -18.22 -5.83
N ASP A 194 10.85 -18.94 -6.25
CA ASP A 194 11.01 -20.26 -6.86
C ASP A 194 11.81 -20.13 -8.19
N PRO A 195 13.02 -20.72 -8.27
CA PRO A 195 13.88 -20.61 -9.44
C PRO A 195 13.33 -21.33 -10.68
N SER A 196 12.28 -22.13 -10.55
CA SER A 196 11.64 -22.84 -11.66
C SER A 196 10.63 -21.98 -12.45
N LEU A 197 10.25 -20.81 -11.91
CA LEU A 197 9.18 -19.99 -12.50
C LEU A 197 9.58 -19.28 -13.79
N THR A 198 10.86 -18.95 -13.94
CA THR A 198 11.39 -18.28 -15.13
C THR A 198 12.73 -18.85 -15.54
N SER A 199 13.16 -18.54 -16.76
CA SER A 199 14.46 -18.98 -17.28
C SER A 199 15.65 -18.30 -16.60
N SER A 200 15.43 -17.17 -15.90
CA SER A 200 16.50 -16.46 -15.19
C SER A 200 16.86 -17.14 -13.87
N GLY A 201 15.92 -17.87 -13.26
CA GLY A 201 16.12 -18.57 -11.99
C GLY A 201 16.19 -17.67 -10.75
N GLU A 202 15.91 -16.36 -10.88
CA GLU A 202 15.93 -15.42 -9.75
C GLU A 202 14.53 -15.16 -9.16
N GLY A 203 13.49 -15.77 -9.71
CA GLY A 203 12.10 -15.62 -9.29
C GLY A 203 11.37 -14.45 -9.94
N VAL A 204 10.17 -14.14 -9.45
CA VAL A 204 9.30 -13.07 -9.95
C VAL A 204 8.80 -12.16 -8.84
N ALA A 205 8.45 -10.93 -9.21
CA ALA A 205 7.69 -10.00 -8.39
C ALA A 205 6.32 -9.73 -9.00
N TYR A 206 5.30 -9.64 -8.15
CA TYR A 206 3.94 -9.22 -8.49
C TYR A 206 3.68 -7.85 -7.87
N ILE A 207 3.25 -6.88 -8.67
CA ILE A 207 3.09 -5.48 -8.25
C ILE A 207 1.68 -4.98 -8.59
N THR A 208 1.10 -4.16 -7.72
CA THR A 208 -0.18 -3.48 -7.97
C THR A 208 0.02 -2.08 -8.52
N ASP A 209 -0.89 -1.66 -9.41
CA ASP A 209 -1.01 -0.27 -9.88
C ASP A 209 -2.33 0.31 -9.36
N SER A 210 -2.22 1.15 -8.32
CA SER A 210 -3.36 1.71 -7.58
C SER A 210 -3.85 3.06 -8.14
N SER A 211 -3.35 3.46 -9.32
CA SER A 211 -3.60 4.78 -9.90
C SER A 211 -5.08 5.21 -9.85
N SER A 212 -5.32 6.38 -9.28
CA SER A 212 -6.64 7.04 -9.31
C SER A 212 -6.93 7.75 -10.63
N GLU A 213 -5.99 7.74 -11.59
CA GLU A 213 -6.12 8.38 -12.90
C GLU A 213 -6.63 7.43 -14.00
N GLY A 214 -6.96 6.18 -13.63
CA GLY A 214 -7.79 5.26 -14.40
C GLY A 214 -7.07 4.06 -15.01
N ARG A 215 -5.73 4.08 -15.14
CA ARG A 215 -4.94 2.91 -15.57
C ARG A 215 -4.46 2.15 -14.35
N THR A 216 -5.14 1.04 -14.08
CA THR A 216 -4.90 0.15 -12.95
C THR A 216 -4.62 -1.24 -13.48
N GLY A 217 -3.92 -2.08 -12.72
CA GLY A 217 -3.54 -3.40 -13.20
C GLY A 217 -2.63 -4.13 -12.23
N LEU A 218 -2.26 -5.34 -12.64
CA LEU A 218 -1.23 -6.13 -11.98
C LEU A 218 -0.02 -6.21 -12.91
N ILE A 219 1.17 -6.08 -12.35
CA ILE A 219 2.43 -6.12 -13.08
C ILE A 219 3.22 -7.34 -12.61
N VAL A 220 3.83 -8.05 -13.55
CA VAL A 220 4.76 -9.13 -13.26
C VAL A 220 6.16 -8.72 -13.72
N VAL A 221 7.17 -9.08 -12.95
CA VAL A 221 8.57 -8.78 -13.22
C VAL A 221 9.40 -10.03 -13.00
N ASP A 222 10.17 -10.46 -13.99
CA ASP A 222 11.26 -11.42 -13.78
C ASP A 222 12.43 -10.69 -13.09
N LEU A 223 12.81 -11.15 -11.90
CA LEU A 223 13.83 -10.48 -11.07
C LEU A 223 15.24 -10.57 -11.68
N GLY A 224 15.51 -11.61 -12.46
CA GLY A 224 16.79 -11.87 -13.09
C GLY A 224 16.98 -11.08 -14.37
N SER A 225 16.04 -11.22 -15.31
CA SER A 225 16.12 -10.52 -16.60
C SER A 225 15.68 -9.05 -16.53
N GLY A 226 14.82 -8.69 -15.57
CA GLY A 226 14.16 -7.39 -15.49
C GLY A 226 13.02 -7.22 -16.51
N GLU A 227 12.69 -8.26 -17.28
CA GLU A 227 11.52 -8.26 -18.16
C GLU A 227 10.24 -8.11 -17.33
N SER A 228 9.32 -7.28 -17.80
CA SER A 228 8.07 -7.02 -17.11
C SER A 228 6.90 -6.83 -18.07
N TRP A 229 5.70 -7.17 -17.62
CA TRP A 229 4.45 -7.07 -18.38
C TRP A 229 3.27 -6.83 -17.44
N ARG A 230 2.12 -6.46 -18.02
CA ARG A 230 0.90 -6.10 -17.30
C ARG A 230 -0.23 -7.08 -17.58
N HIS A 231 -1.12 -7.19 -16.61
CA HIS A 231 -2.38 -7.91 -16.68
C HIS A 231 -3.53 -7.13 -16.05
N LEU A 232 -4.75 -7.49 -16.46
CA LEU A 232 -6.00 -6.93 -15.94
C LEU A 232 -6.11 -5.42 -16.15
N ASP A 233 -5.45 -4.86 -17.16
CA ASP A 233 -5.42 -3.42 -17.39
C ASP A 233 -6.85 -2.87 -17.59
N GLY A 234 -7.27 -1.99 -16.71
CA GLY A 234 -8.63 -1.43 -16.70
C GLY A 234 -9.75 -2.42 -16.39
N SER A 235 -9.44 -3.63 -15.88
CA SER A 235 -10.43 -4.60 -15.43
C SER A 235 -11.25 -4.04 -14.24
N PRO A 236 -12.56 -4.35 -14.13
CA PRO A 236 -13.34 -3.95 -12.96
C PRO A 236 -12.79 -4.49 -11.64
N TYR A 237 -11.99 -5.57 -11.66
CA TYR A 237 -11.40 -6.17 -10.45
C TYR A 237 -10.21 -5.38 -9.89
N VAL A 238 -9.57 -4.54 -10.71
CA VAL A 238 -8.43 -3.70 -10.28
C VAL A 238 -8.78 -2.21 -10.22
N GLN A 239 -10.00 -1.84 -10.58
CA GLN A 239 -10.50 -0.47 -10.50
C GLN A 239 -11.20 -0.20 -9.16
N GLY A 240 -11.08 1.03 -8.67
CA GLY A 240 -11.91 1.53 -7.58
C GLY A 240 -13.34 1.85 -8.04
N ASP A 241 -14.32 1.66 -7.16
CA ASP A 241 -15.71 2.03 -7.43
C ASP A 241 -15.84 3.56 -7.52
N ARG A 242 -16.42 4.08 -8.61
CA ARG A 242 -16.49 5.54 -8.87
C ARG A 242 -17.18 6.37 -7.79
N GLN A 243 -18.10 5.76 -7.05
CA GLN A 243 -18.88 6.41 -5.98
C GLN A 243 -18.62 5.76 -4.61
N PHE A 244 -17.44 5.15 -4.45
CA PHE A 244 -17.05 4.55 -3.19
C PHE A 244 -17.06 5.59 -2.07
N LEU A 245 -17.84 5.32 -1.02
CA LEU A 245 -17.84 6.12 0.20
C LEU A 245 -17.28 5.26 1.34
N ALA A 246 -16.11 5.68 1.79
CA ALA A 246 -15.41 5.12 2.94
C ALA A 246 -15.92 5.76 4.23
N PHE A 247 -15.87 4.99 5.33
CA PHE A 247 -16.12 5.49 6.68
C PHE A 247 -14.93 5.23 7.58
N VAL A 248 -14.37 6.27 8.19
CA VAL A 248 -13.32 6.14 9.22
C VAL A 248 -13.83 6.79 10.50
N TRP A 249 -13.75 6.08 11.62
CA TRP A 249 -14.34 6.49 12.90
C TRP A 249 -15.83 6.85 12.81
N GLY A 250 -16.57 6.17 11.93
CA GLY A 250 -17.99 6.42 11.70
C GLY A 250 -18.29 7.73 10.97
N ARG A 251 -17.30 8.36 10.35
CA ARG A 251 -17.46 9.57 9.52
C ARG A 251 -17.11 9.28 8.08
N GLU A 252 -17.87 9.88 7.18
CA GLU A 252 -17.64 9.85 5.75
C GLU A 252 -16.27 10.45 5.39
N LEU A 253 -15.54 9.75 4.53
CA LEU A 253 -14.24 10.19 4.03
C LEU A 253 -14.33 10.52 2.54
N TYR A 254 -13.95 11.74 2.19
CA TYR A 254 -13.88 12.24 0.82
C TYR A 254 -12.44 12.60 0.45
N ALA A 255 -12.07 12.33 -0.80
CA ALA A 255 -10.83 12.83 -1.38
C ALA A 255 -10.92 14.35 -1.53
N ASN A 256 -9.92 15.06 -1.04
CA ASN A 256 -9.83 16.51 -1.14
C ASN A 256 -8.59 16.90 -1.94
N GLN A 257 -8.77 17.23 -3.21
CA GLN A 257 -7.70 17.74 -4.06
C GLN A 257 -7.84 19.25 -4.22
N ALA A 258 -6.73 19.97 -4.02
CA ALA A 258 -6.71 21.42 -4.13
C ALA A 258 -7.26 21.89 -5.50
N GLY A 259 -8.22 22.82 -5.48
CA GLY A 259 -8.84 23.35 -6.70
C GLY A 259 -9.96 22.50 -7.29
N ASN A 260 -10.22 21.30 -6.77
CA ASN A 260 -11.30 20.42 -7.20
C ASN A 260 -12.44 20.37 -6.18
N ARG A 261 -13.63 19.90 -6.61
CA ARG A 261 -14.70 19.53 -5.68
C ARG A 261 -14.27 18.28 -4.90
N ALA A 262 -14.76 18.16 -3.67
CA ALA A 262 -14.59 16.93 -2.89
C ALA A 262 -15.06 15.72 -3.72
N GLY A 263 -14.22 14.70 -3.79
CA GLY A 263 -14.39 13.50 -4.59
C GLY A 263 -14.42 12.22 -3.75
N HIS A 264 -14.58 11.09 -4.40
CA HIS A 264 -14.55 9.77 -3.77
C HIS A 264 -13.12 9.21 -3.72
N LEU A 265 -12.85 8.28 -2.80
CA LEU A 265 -11.60 7.52 -2.79
C LEU A 265 -11.71 6.39 -3.81
N THR A 266 -11.06 6.55 -4.96
CA THR A 266 -11.18 5.63 -6.10
C THR A 266 -9.84 5.01 -6.49
N PHE A 267 -8.95 4.81 -5.52
CA PHE A 267 -7.70 4.07 -5.74
C PHE A 267 -8.01 2.65 -6.22
N GLY A 268 -7.20 2.19 -7.17
CA GLY A 268 -7.30 0.86 -7.78
C GLY A 268 -6.77 -0.25 -6.89
N ALA A 269 -6.36 -1.35 -7.53
CA ALA A 269 -5.69 -2.48 -6.89
C ALA A 269 -4.49 -1.98 -6.08
N ASP A 270 -4.42 -2.44 -4.84
CA ASP A 270 -3.50 -1.92 -3.85
C ASP A 270 -2.88 -3.07 -3.05
N GLY A 271 -3.58 -3.52 -2.01
CA GLY A 271 -3.20 -4.69 -1.24
C GLY A 271 -3.05 -5.92 -2.09
N ILE A 272 -1.93 -6.61 -1.87
CA ILE A 272 -1.54 -7.82 -2.59
C ILE A 272 -0.86 -8.79 -1.61
N ALA A 273 -1.23 -10.05 -1.69
CA ALA A 273 -0.63 -11.11 -0.89
C ALA A 273 -0.44 -12.36 -1.75
N LEU A 274 0.72 -13.00 -1.60
CA LEU A 274 1.01 -14.26 -2.27
C LEU A 274 0.60 -15.41 -1.34
N GLY A 275 -0.24 -16.32 -1.80
CA GLY A 275 -0.58 -17.52 -1.03
C GLY A 275 0.68 -18.30 -0.64
N LYS A 276 0.63 -19.02 0.49
CA LYS A 276 1.82 -19.67 1.08
C LYS A 276 2.59 -20.62 0.13
N ASP A 277 1.93 -21.12 -0.92
CA ASP A 277 2.50 -22.04 -1.91
C ASP A 277 2.87 -21.35 -3.24
N GLY A 278 2.74 -20.02 -3.33
CA GLY A 278 3.05 -19.24 -4.52
C GLY A 278 2.03 -19.35 -5.65
N LYS A 279 0.96 -20.16 -5.52
CA LYS A 279 0.08 -20.49 -6.66
C LYS A 279 -1.07 -19.54 -6.85
N THR A 280 -1.46 -18.80 -5.82
CA THR A 280 -2.58 -17.87 -5.86
C THR A 280 -2.11 -16.50 -5.40
N LEU A 281 -2.43 -15.48 -6.17
CA LEU A 281 -2.26 -14.09 -5.77
C LEU A 281 -3.61 -13.56 -5.29
N TYR A 282 -3.64 -13.04 -4.07
CA TYR A 282 -4.77 -12.33 -3.50
C TYR A 282 -4.56 -10.84 -3.69
N PHE A 283 -5.60 -10.11 -4.07
CA PHE A 283 -5.52 -8.67 -4.30
C PHE A 283 -6.86 -7.97 -4.08
N GLY A 284 -6.83 -6.66 -3.87
CA GLY A 284 -8.03 -5.84 -3.72
C GLY A 284 -7.68 -4.37 -3.83
N GLY A 285 -8.67 -3.52 -4.10
CA GLY A 285 -8.45 -2.08 -4.22
C GLY A 285 -8.97 -1.28 -3.03
N VAL A 286 -8.29 -0.20 -2.64
CA VAL A 286 -8.76 0.68 -1.55
C VAL A 286 -10.12 1.29 -1.88
N GLY A 287 -10.39 1.56 -3.16
CA GLY A 287 -11.68 2.08 -3.63
C GLY A 287 -12.83 1.07 -3.68
N ASN A 288 -12.74 -0.08 -2.99
CA ASN A 288 -13.82 -1.07 -2.88
C ASN A 288 -13.67 -1.91 -1.58
N ARG A 289 -14.58 -2.88 -1.36
CA ARG A 289 -14.58 -3.77 -0.17
C ARG A 289 -14.24 -5.22 -0.47
N TYR A 290 -13.84 -5.54 -1.70
CA TYR A 290 -13.72 -6.93 -2.13
C TYR A 290 -12.28 -7.44 -2.04
N LEU A 291 -12.17 -8.71 -1.69
CA LEU A 291 -10.97 -9.51 -1.85
C LEU A 291 -11.13 -10.38 -3.10
N TYR A 292 -10.15 -10.31 -3.99
CA TYR A 292 -10.08 -11.10 -5.20
C TYR A 292 -8.89 -12.06 -5.14
N SER A 293 -8.94 -13.10 -5.96
CA SER A 293 -7.80 -13.99 -6.18
C SER A 293 -7.63 -14.33 -7.64
N ILE A 294 -6.40 -14.71 -8.03
CA ILE A 294 -6.06 -15.21 -9.36
C ILE A 294 -4.91 -16.21 -9.28
N PRO A 295 -4.93 -17.32 -10.04
CA PRO A 295 -3.78 -18.20 -10.13
C PRO A 295 -2.56 -17.48 -10.73
N THR A 296 -1.41 -17.56 -10.06
CA THR A 296 -0.20 -16.84 -10.46
C THR A 296 0.34 -17.27 -11.83
N GLU A 297 0.05 -18.51 -12.26
CA GLU A 297 0.35 -18.98 -13.61
C GLU A 297 -0.31 -18.14 -14.71
N ARG A 298 -1.50 -17.57 -14.43
CA ARG A 298 -2.23 -16.73 -15.40
C ARG A 298 -1.60 -15.36 -15.56
N LEU A 299 -0.96 -14.87 -14.50
CA LEU A 299 -0.20 -13.64 -14.53
C LEU A 299 1.19 -13.85 -15.15
N ARG A 300 1.79 -15.04 -14.99
CA ARG A 300 3.09 -15.34 -15.60
C ARG A 300 3.04 -15.62 -17.10
N ASP A 301 1.89 -16.05 -17.63
CA ASP A 301 1.69 -16.22 -19.08
C ASP A 301 1.71 -14.85 -19.77
N ASN A 302 2.66 -14.61 -20.67
CA ASN A 302 2.73 -13.38 -21.48
C ASN A 302 2.46 -13.66 -22.98
N GLY A 303 1.70 -14.73 -23.27
CA GLY A 303 1.33 -15.10 -24.63
C GLY A 303 0.18 -14.25 -25.22
N PRO A 304 -0.11 -14.37 -26.52
CA PRO A 304 -1.14 -13.55 -27.20
C PRO A 304 -2.57 -13.65 -26.65
N THR A 305 -2.87 -14.65 -25.82
CA THR A 305 -4.19 -14.89 -25.22
C THR A 305 -4.20 -14.76 -23.70
N SER A 306 -3.07 -14.38 -23.10
CA SER A 306 -2.90 -14.38 -21.65
C SER A 306 -3.86 -13.43 -20.96
N GLU A 307 -4.07 -12.23 -21.49
CA GLU A 307 -4.96 -11.23 -20.88
C GLU A 307 -6.41 -11.72 -20.75
N ILE A 308 -6.96 -12.31 -21.82
CA ILE A 308 -8.33 -12.87 -21.79
C ILE A 308 -8.42 -14.00 -20.76
N ARG A 309 -7.37 -14.83 -20.63
CA ARG A 309 -7.32 -15.91 -19.65
C ARG A 309 -7.20 -15.40 -18.23
N ALA A 310 -6.41 -14.34 -18.00
CA ALA A 310 -6.27 -13.70 -16.70
C ALA A 310 -7.61 -13.10 -16.24
N GLN A 311 -8.29 -12.35 -17.10
CA GLN A 311 -9.61 -11.76 -16.82
C GLN A 311 -10.65 -12.82 -16.44
N ALA A 312 -10.66 -13.95 -17.14
CA ALA A 312 -11.59 -15.06 -16.87
C ALA A 312 -11.24 -15.88 -15.62
N ALA A 313 -10.03 -15.72 -15.06
CA ALA A 313 -9.55 -16.51 -13.94
C ALA A 313 -9.69 -15.80 -12.58
N VAL A 314 -10.10 -14.52 -12.56
CA VAL A 314 -10.30 -13.79 -11.31
C VAL A 314 -11.51 -14.35 -10.56
N VAL A 315 -11.33 -14.61 -9.26
CA VAL A 315 -12.37 -15.04 -8.34
C VAL A 315 -12.63 -13.93 -7.32
N THR A 316 -13.90 -13.67 -6.99
CA THR A 316 -14.28 -12.84 -5.84
C THR A 316 -14.41 -13.74 -4.61
N GLU A 317 -13.51 -13.59 -3.66
CA GLU A 317 -13.38 -14.48 -2.50
C GLU A 317 -14.29 -14.05 -1.34
N SER A 318 -14.25 -12.77 -0.99
CA SER A 318 -14.95 -12.23 0.19
C SER A 318 -15.15 -10.72 0.10
N GLN A 319 -15.89 -10.19 1.06
CA GLN A 319 -15.82 -8.78 1.44
C GLN A 319 -14.91 -8.63 2.66
N ARG A 320 -13.87 -7.79 2.53
CA ARG A 320 -12.84 -7.52 3.56
C ARG A 320 -13.04 -6.21 4.31
N GLY A 321 -13.93 -5.35 3.81
CA GLY A 321 -14.05 -3.96 4.26
C GLY A 321 -13.04 -3.03 3.56
N LEU A 322 -12.89 -1.80 4.07
CA LEU A 322 -11.90 -0.87 3.56
C LEU A 322 -10.51 -1.23 4.11
N SER A 323 -9.57 -1.55 3.21
CA SER A 323 -8.20 -1.83 3.60
C SER A 323 -7.22 -1.51 2.49
N ASP A 324 -5.95 -1.43 2.88
CA ASP A 324 -4.80 -1.05 2.06
C ASP A 324 -3.95 -2.30 1.82
N GLY A 325 -2.74 -2.42 2.39
CA GLY A 325 -1.84 -3.57 2.26
C GLY A 325 -2.35 -4.88 2.87
N PHE A 326 -1.96 -6.00 2.23
CA PHE A 326 -2.28 -7.38 2.65
C PHE A 326 -1.02 -8.17 2.93
N GLU A 327 -1.09 -9.26 3.69
CA GLU A 327 0.06 -10.16 3.84
C GLU A 327 -0.33 -11.59 4.20
N THR A 328 0.47 -12.57 3.83
CA THR A 328 0.24 -13.98 4.11
C THR A 328 1.11 -14.46 5.27
N ASP A 329 0.50 -15.17 6.22
CA ASP A 329 1.27 -15.86 7.27
C ASP A 329 1.72 -17.27 6.86
N THR A 330 2.50 -17.93 7.72
CA THR A 330 2.98 -19.29 7.48
C THR A 330 1.88 -20.37 7.49
N ASN A 331 0.68 -20.07 8.04
CA ASN A 331 -0.47 -20.98 7.99
C ASN A 331 -1.23 -20.84 6.66
N GLY A 332 -1.05 -19.73 5.95
CA GLY A 332 -1.71 -19.39 4.69
C GLY A 332 -2.91 -18.45 4.87
N PHE A 333 -3.06 -17.81 6.02
CA PHE A 333 -4.07 -16.78 6.22
C PHE A 333 -3.63 -15.46 5.60
N ILE A 334 -4.58 -14.76 4.96
CA ILE A 334 -4.34 -13.49 4.29
C ILE A 334 -4.81 -12.36 5.21
N TYR A 335 -3.88 -11.69 5.87
CA TYR A 335 -4.13 -10.57 6.76
C TYR A 335 -4.33 -9.28 5.98
N HIS A 336 -5.21 -8.42 6.47
CA HIS A 336 -5.45 -7.09 5.93
C HIS A 336 -6.05 -6.17 7.00
N GLY A 337 -5.95 -4.86 6.81
CA GLY A 337 -6.69 -3.91 7.63
C GLY A 337 -8.21 -4.00 7.47
N ASN A 338 -8.93 -3.29 8.32
CA ASN A 338 -10.34 -2.93 8.13
C ASN A 338 -10.62 -1.61 8.85
N PHE A 339 -10.48 -0.51 8.10
CA PHE A 339 -10.44 0.86 8.64
C PHE A 339 -11.80 1.28 9.19
N GLU A 340 -12.87 0.77 8.60
CA GLU A 340 -14.24 1.08 9.02
C GLU A 340 -14.57 0.43 10.37
N GLN A 341 -13.77 -0.56 10.80
CA GLN A 341 -13.98 -1.30 12.05
C GLN A 341 -12.85 -1.10 13.08
N ASN A 342 -11.83 -0.33 12.76
CA ASN A 342 -10.59 -0.22 13.52
C ASN A 342 -9.93 -1.59 13.81
N ALA A 343 -9.78 -2.42 12.78
CA ALA A 343 -9.39 -3.81 12.92
C ALA A 343 -8.27 -4.22 11.95
N ILE A 344 -7.60 -5.32 12.31
CA ILE A 344 -6.92 -6.22 11.39
C ILE A 344 -7.79 -7.47 11.28
N ASN A 345 -8.10 -7.86 10.06
CA ASN A 345 -8.82 -9.06 9.72
C ASN A 345 -7.88 -10.07 9.04
N PHE A 346 -8.34 -11.31 8.91
CA PHE A 346 -7.72 -12.29 8.04
C PHE A 346 -8.77 -13.07 7.26
N PHE A 347 -8.43 -13.40 6.01
CA PHE A 347 -9.15 -14.36 5.18
C PHE A 347 -8.49 -15.74 5.28
N ASN A 348 -9.30 -16.78 5.42
CA ASN A 348 -8.87 -18.18 5.41
C ASN A 348 -9.23 -18.85 4.07
N PRO A 349 -8.24 -19.11 3.19
CA PRO A 349 -8.47 -19.78 1.90
C PRO A 349 -9.05 -21.19 1.99
N GLU A 350 -8.86 -21.91 3.10
CA GLU A 350 -9.32 -23.30 3.23
C GLU A 350 -10.83 -23.40 3.41
N ASN A 351 -11.46 -22.37 3.97
CA ASN A 351 -12.90 -22.37 4.26
C ASN A 351 -13.66 -21.14 3.72
N GLY A 352 -12.95 -20.17 3.13
CA GLY A 352 -13.53 -18.98 2.51
C GLY A 352 -14.09 -17.95 3.49
N THR A 353 -13.62 -17.93 4.75
CA THR A 353 -14.11 -16.99 5.76
C THR A 353 -13.17 -15.80 5.99
N ASP A 354 -13.74 -14.61 6.16
CA ASP A 354 -13.06 -13.39 6.60
C ASP A 354 -13.43 -13.10 8.06
N GLN A 355 -12.43 -12.93 8.92
CA GLN A 355 -12.63 -12.86 10.36
C GLN A 355 -11.76 -11.78 11.00
N VAL A 356 -12.29 -11.14 12.05
CA VAL A 356 -11.52 -10.18 12.85
C VAL A 356 -10.44 -10.93 13.62
N PHE A 357 -9.17 -10.56 13.40
CA PHE A 357 -8.04 -11.03 14.21
C PHE A 357 -7.86 -10.15 15.45
N LEU A 358 -7.85 -8.84 15.22
CA LEU A 358 -7.55 -7.83 16.22
C LEU A 358 -8.42 -6.60 15.95
N ARG A 359 -8.96 -6.02 17.00
CA ARG A 359 -9.65 -4.73 16.97
C ARG A 359 -9.09 -3.85 18.08
N ASP A 360 -8.75 -2.61 17.77
CA ASP A 360 -8.36 -1.60 18.75
C ASP A 360 -8.62 -0.20 18.17
N PRO A 361 -9.17 0.77 18.95
CA PRO A 361 -9.44 2.12 18.47
C PRO A 361 -8.20 2.87 17.92
N ARG A 362 -6.98 2.42 18.24
CA ARG A 362 -5.73 2.96 17.69
C ARG A 362 -5.49 2.57 16.23
N ILE A 363 -6.16 1.54 15.70
CA ILE A 363 -5.97 1.02 14.34
C ILE A 363 -6.94 1.74 13.40
N ASN A 364 -6.71 3.01 13.09
CA ASN A 364 -7.61 3.77 12.22
C ASN A 364 -7.38 3.52 10.72
N TRP A 365 -6.11 3.43 10.31
CA TRP A 365 -5.67 3.13 8.96
C TRP A 365 -4.41 2.25 9.07
N ALA A 366 -4.61 0.94 9.03
CA ALA A 366 -3.49 0.00 8.95
C ALA A 366 -3.06 -0.12 7.49
N ASP A 367 -2.11 0.72 7.09
CA ASP A 367 -1.60 0.80 5.73
C ASP A 367 -0.91 -0.53 5.33
N THR A 368 0.13 -0.93 6.06
CA THR A 368 0.92 -2.13 5.76
C THR A 368 0.89 -3.13 6.91
N VAL A 369 0.84 -4.42 6.58
CA VAL A 369 1.00 -5.54 7.52
C VAL A 369 2.27 -6.30 7.14
N SER A 370 3.14 -6.59 8.12
CA SER A 370 4.36 -7.37 7.91
C SER A 370 4.51 -8.39 9.05
N PRO A 371 4.45 -9.71 8.79
CA PRO A 371 4.63 -10.73 9.81
C PRO A 371 6.10 -10.78 10.21
N VAL A 372 6.33 -10.95 11.51
CA VAL A 372 7.67 -11.10 12.07
C VAL A 372 7.73 -12.48 12.72
N SER A 373 8.73 -13.27 12.33
CA SER A 373 9.09 -14.49 13.05
C SER A 373 10.28 -14.15 13.96
N PHE A 374 10.09 -14.24 15.27
CA PHE A 374 11.15 -14.06 16.27
C PHE A 374 11.85 -15.38 16.59
#